data_AF-A0A1S8B5C2-F1
#
_entry.id   AF-A0A1S8B5C2-F1
#
_cell.length_a   1.000
_cell.length_b   1.000
_cell.length_c   1.000
_cell.angle_alpha   90.00
_cell.angle_beta   90.00
_cell.angle_gamma   90.00
#
_symmetry.space_group_name_H-M   'P 1'
#
loop_
_entity.id
_entity.type
_entity.pdbx_description
1 polymer ?
#
loop_
_entity_poly.entity_id
_entity_poly.type
_entity_poly.pdbx_seq_one_letter_code
_entity_poly.pdbx_strand_id
1 'polypeptide(L)' 'MAEWSKLFIETADKFGKTMRVVDSMKGWIMDAGFEDVREVRFKLPVGPWSSDPKMKELGKWNLLYCYHGCGE' A
#
# COMPACT_ATOMS: atom_id res chain seq x y z
N MET A 1 -16.19 -8.83 1.64
CA MET A 1 -14.88 -8.14 1.62
C MET A 1 -14.84 -6.95 2.57
N ALA A 2 -15.86 -6.07 2.58
CA ALA A 2 -15.88 -4.87 3.45
C ALA A 2 -15.83 -5.18 4.97
N GLU A 3 -16.63 -6.13 5.44
CA GLU A 3 -16.66 -6.49 6.87
C GLU A 3 -15.32 -7.05 7.39
N TRP A 4 -14.69 -7.93 6.61
CA TRP A 4 -13.37 -8.47 6.93
C TRP A 4 -12.31 -7.37 6.99
N SER A 5 -12.31 -6.46 6.00
CA SER A 5 -11.37 -5.33 5.97
C SER A 5 -11.49 -4.45 7.21
N LYS A 6 -12.72 -4.16 7.66
CA LYS A 6 -12.95 -3.34 8.85
C LYS A 6 -12.43 -4.02 10.12
N LEU A 7 -12.73 -5.31 10.28
CA LEU A 7 -12.25 -6.11 11.42
C LEU A 7 -10.72 -6.16 11.50
N PHE A 8 -10.05 -6.33 10.35
CA PHE A 8 -8.59 -6.32 10.29
C PHE A 8 -8.00 -4.99 10.75
N ILE A 9 -8.56 -3.87 10.29
CA ILE A 9 -8.09 -2.53 10.69
C ILE A 9 -8.31 -2.32 12.21
N GLU A 10 -9.50 -2.62 12.73
CA GLU A 10 -9.80 -2.45 14.16
C GLU A 10 -8.92 -3.33 15.05
N THR A 11 -8.65 -4.56 14.62
CA THR A 11 -7.77 -5.48 15.35
C THR A 11 -6.33 -5.00 15.32
N ALA A 12 -5.86 -4.55 14.15
CA ALA A 12 -4.51 -4.03 13.95
C ALA A 12 -4.26 -2.76 14.80
N ASP A 13 -5.24 -1.86 14.90
CA ASP A 13 -5.19 -0.70 15.79
C ASP A 13 -5.08 -1.14 17.26
N LYS A 14 -5.90 -2.10 17.71
CA LYS A 14 -5.84 -2.62 19.10
C LYS A 14 -4.51 -3.31 19.43
N PHE A 15 -3.89 -3.96 18.45
CA PHE A 15 -2.60 -4.63 18.61
C PHE A 15 -1.40 -3.66 18.52
N GLY A 16 -1.64 -2.36 18.29
CA GLY A 16 -0.59 -1.36 18.13
C GLY A 16 0.14 -1.41 16.78
N LYS A 17 -0.35 -2.19 15.82
CA LYS A 17 0.22 -2.33 14.47
C LYS A 17 -0.75 -1.79 13.43
N THR A 18 -1.07 -0.49 13.51
CA THR A 18 -2.09 0.12 12.65
C THR A 18 -1.80 -0.11 11.16
N MET A 19 -2.82 -0.51 10.40
CA MET A 19 -2.73 -0.60 8.93
C MET A 19 -3.10 0.73 8.25
N ARG A 20 -3.34 1.78 9.03
CA ARG A 20 -3.68 3.12 8.55
C ARG A 20 -2.47 3.93 8.10
N VAL A 21 -1.28 3.31 8.07
CA VAL A 21 -0.03 3.94 7.62
C VAL A 21 -0.21 4.67 6.30
N VAL A 22 -0.94 4.07 5.34
CA VAL A 22 -1.17 4.67 4.02
C VAL A 22 -1.93 6.00 4.11
N ASP A 23 -2.82 6.17 5.07
CA ASP A 23 -3.60 7.39 5.26
C ASP A 23 -2.92 8.39 6.20
N SER A 24 -2.13 7.91 7.16
CA SER A 24 -1.48 8.73 8.18
C SER A 24 -0.09 9.23 7.79
N MET A 25 0.57 8.59 6.81
CA MET A 25 1.97 8.85 6.46
C MET A 25 2.25 10.32 6.16
N LYS A 26 1.37 10.97 5.38
CA LYS A 26 1.55 12.40 5.05
C LYS A 26 1.58 13.26 6.31
N GLY A 27 0.66 13.02 7.24
CA GLY A 27 0.61 13.73 8.52
C GLY A 27 1.88 13.51 9.32
N TRP A 28 2.33 12.26 9.44
CA TRP A 28 3.56 11.93 10.16
C TRP A 28 4.80 12.60 9.57
N ILE A 29 4.90 12.70 8.24
CA ILE A 29 6.00 13.39 7.57
C ILE A 29 5.94 14.91 7.86
N MET A 30 4.74 15.50 7.88
CA MET A 30 4.58 16.91 8.24
C MET A 30 4.92 17.17 9.72
N ASP A 31 4.45 16.32 10.64
CA ASP A 31 4.75 16.42 12.09
C ASP A 31 6.24 16.27 12.40
N ALA A 32 6.98 15.53 11.55
CA ALA A 32 8.44 15.43 11.63
C ALA A 32 9.19 16.69 11.18
N GLY A 33 8.48 17.74 10.72
CA GLY A 33 9.05 19.03 10.34
C GLY A 33 9.44 19.17 8.86
N PHE A 34 9.02 18.24 8.00
CA PHE A 34 9.21 18.38 6.55
C PHE A 34 8.23 19.40 5.96
N GLU A 35 8.75 20.27 5.09
CA GLU A 35 7.96 21.27 4.36
C GLU A 35 7.61 20.79 2.93
N ASP A 36 6.56 21.36 2.31
CA ASP A 36 6.03 21.01 0.97
C ASP A 36 5.76 19.49 0.75
N VAL A 37 5.16 18.82 1.74
CA VAL A 37 4.86 17.38 1.64
C VAL A 37 3.76 17.10 0.60
N ARG A 38 4.09 16.32 -0.43
CA ARG A 38 3.15 15.88 -1.48
C ARG A 38 2.88 14.39 -1.40
N GLU A 39 1.59 14.04 -1.39
CA GLU A 39 1.13 12.65 -1.49
C GLU A 39 0.66 12.37 -2.93
N VAL A 40 1.17 11.30 -3.54
CA VAL A 40 0.74 10.83 -4.86
C VAL A 40 0.20 9.42 -4.73
N ARG A 41 -1.10 9.25 -4.99
CA ARG A 41 -1.75 7.94 -5.02
C ARG A 41 -1.77 7.42 -6.46
N PHE A 42 -1.18 6.25 -6.69
CA PHE A 42 -1.16 5.60 -7.99
C PHE A 42 -1.61 4.14 -7.89
N LYS A 43 -2.12 3.61 -8.99
CA LYS A 43 -2.53 2.20 -9.09
C LYS A 43 -1.31 1.38 -9.47
N LEU A 44 -0.97 0.40 -8.63
CA LEU A 44 0.08 -0.57 -8.91
C LEU A 44 -0.51 -1.99 -8.90
N PRO A 45 -0.81 -2.57 -10.07
CA PRO A 45 -1.35 -3.92 -10.13
C PRO A 45 -0.33 -4.95 -9.63
N VAL A 46 -0.80 -6.10 -9.15
CA VAL A 46 0.03 -7.25 -8.79
C VAL A 46 -0.29 -8.37 -9.78
N GLY A 47 0.57 -8.59 -10.77
CA GLY A 47 0.43 -9.62 -11.80
C GLY A 47 -0.06 -9.12 -13.17
N PRO A 48 -0.05 -9.99 -14.21
CA PRO A 48 -0.27 -9.60 -15.61
C PRO A 48 -1.75 -9.51 -16.03
N TRP A 49 -2.68 -9.25 -15.10
CA TRP A 49 -4.12 -9.31 -15.36
C TRP A 49 -4.70 -8.04 -15.99
N SER A 50 -4.01 -6.91 -15.93
CA SER A 50 -4.52 -5.67 -16.52
C SER A 50 -4.64 -5.77 -18.04
N SER A 51 -5.73 -5.25 -18.62
CA SER A 51 -5.91 -5.19 -20.08
C SER A 51 -4.98 -4.16 -20.72
N ASP A 52 -4.61 -3.11 -19.98
CA ASP A 52 -3.70 -2.07 -20.45
C ASP A 52 -2.25 -2.61 -20.53
N PRO A 53 -1.56 -2.46 -21.68
CA PRO A 53 -0.21 -3.01 -21.86
C PRO A 53 0.81 -2.50 -20.85
N LYS A 54 0.75 -1.22 -20.48
CA LYS A 54 1.70 -0.60 -19.53
C LYS A 54 1.44 -1.11 -18.11
N MET A 55 0.18 -1.18 -17.69
CA MET A 55 -0.21 -1.72 -16.39
C MET A 55 0.06 -3.22 -16.29
N LYS A 56 -0.07 -3.97 -17.39
CA LYS A 56 0.30 -5.39 -17.44
C LYS A 56 1.79 -5.62 -17.20
N GLU A 57 2.64 -4.77 -17.79
CA GLU A 57 4.09 -4.83 -17.57
C GLU A 57 4.46 -4.45 -16.13
N LEU A 58 3.94 -3.34 -15.62
CA LEU A 58 4.14 -2.94 -14.22
C LEU A 58 3.68 -4.02 -13.25
N GLY A 59 2.56 -4.68 -13.53
CA GLY A 59 2.04 -5.76 -12.72
C GLY A 59 2.95 -6.97 -12.65
N LYS A 60 3.64 -7.32 -13.75
CA LYS A 60 4.63 -8.41 -13.75
C LYS A 60 5.83 -8.09 -12.84
N TRP A 61 6.36 -6.87 -12.92
CA TRP A 61 7.47 -6.43 -12.09
C TRP A 61 7.08 -6.37 -10.61
N ASN A 62 5.91 -5.84 -10.30
CA ASN A 62 5.41 -5.79 -8.94
C ASN A 62 5.15 -7.19 -8.36
N LEU A 63 4.64 -8.13 -9.18
CA LEU A 63 4.49 -9.51 -8.77
C LEU A 63 5.84 -10.18 -8.46
N LEU A 64 6.86 -9.94 -9.28
CA LEU A 64 8.22 -10.42 -9.01
C LEU A 64 8.76 -9.87 -7.68
N TYR A 65 8.59 -8.56 -7.45
CA TYR A 65 8.94 -7.92 -6.19
C TYR A 65 8.25 -8.58 -5.00
N CYS A 66 6.93 -8.84 -5.08
CA CYS A 66 6.19 -9.54 -4.05
C CYS A 66 6.73 -10.96 -3.80
N TYR A 67 7.09 -11.71 -4.85
CA TYR A 67 7.64 -13.06 -4.67
C TYR A 67 9.00 -13.06 -3.97
N HIS A 68 9.88 -12.10 -4.27
CA HIS A 68 11.16 -12.00 -3.59
C HIS A 68 11.02 -11.48 -2.15
N GLY A 69 10.15 -10.49 -1.91
CA GLY A 69 9.93 -9.95 -0.56
C GLY A 69 9.10 -10.84 0.37
N CYS A 70 8.35 -11.81 -0.17
CA CYS A 70 7.59 -12.79 0.60
C CYS A 70 8.33 -14.14 0.75
N GLY A 71 9.57 -14.22 0.24
CA GLY A 71 10.41 -15.41 0.25
C GLY A 71 11.46 -15.47 1.36
N GLU A 72 11.34 -14.63 2.41
CA GLU A 72 12.15 -14.69 3.63
C GLU A 72 11.31 -15.14 4.84
#